data_AF-A0A6I5NSA7-F1
#
_entry.id   AF-A0A6I5NSA7-F1
#
_cell.length_a   1.000
_cell.length_b   1.000
_cell.length_c   1.000
_cell.angle_alpha   90.00
_cell.angle_beta   90.00
_cell.angle_gamma   90.00
#
_symmetry.space_group_name_H-M   'P 1'
#
loop_
_entity.id
_entity.type
_entity.pdbx_description
1 polymer ?
#
loop_
_entity_poly.entity_id
_entity_poly.type
_entity_poly.pdbx_seq_one_letter_code
_entity_poly.pdbx_strand_id
1 'polypeptide(L)'
;MKQASSIKRKHKRLIGVDLFRGLSIFCVVLMHSDEGMKSTTSFWLEIIDFVAFAVPFFIATSFYLSVDKLKSNLKPYPLQDRLKRLFTPYIFWSIFYLFYKA
;
A
#
# COMPACT_ATOMS: atom_id res chain seq x y z
N MET A 1 -28.48 -5.24 40.07
CA MET A 1 -27.21 -4.66 39.58
C MET A 1 -26.86 -5.28 38.24
N LYS A 2 -26.93 -4.53 37.13
CA LYS A 2 -26.74 -5.03 35.76
C LYS A 2 -25.24 -5.22 35.47
N GLN A 3 -24.81 -6.47 35.22
CA GLN A 3 -23.48 -6.75 34.69
C GLN A 3 -23.42 -6.32 33.23
N ALA A 4 -22.56 -5.35 32.92
CA ALA A 4 -22.26 -4.96 31.55
C ALA A 4 -21.35 -6.02 30.91
N SER A 5 -21.92 -6.83 30.03
CA SER A 5 -21.19 -7.79 29.21
C SER A 5 -20.31 -7.04 28.21
N SER A 6 -19.01 -6.98 28.50
CA SER A 6 -17.99 -6.48 27.57
C SER A 6 -17.84 -7.45 26.39
N ILE A 7 -18.63 -7.25 25.33
CA ILE A 7 -18.50 -7.98 24.05
C ILE A 7 -17.17 -7.57 23.40
N LYS A 8 -16.10 -8.37 23.63
CA LYS A 8 -14.87 -8.28 22.81
C LYS A 8 -15.20 -8.76 21.40
N ARG A 9 -15.45 -7.83 20.48
CA ARG A 9 -15.50 -8.14 19.04
C ARG A 9 -14.12 -8.66 18.62
N LYS A 10 -14.02 -9.98 18.36
CA LYS A 10 -12.83 -10.59 17.75
C LYS A 10 -12.69 -10.03 16.33
N HIS A 11 -11.73 -9.14 16.15
CA HIS A 11 -11.38 -8.60 14.84
C HIS A 11 -10.80 -9.75 13.99
N LYS A 12 -11.58 -10.22 13.01
CA LYS A 12 -11.20 -11.38 12.20
C LYS A 12 -10.18 -10.88 11.16
N ARG A 13 -8.89 -10.99 11.47
CA ARG A 13 -7.81 -10.60 10.56
C ARG A 13 -7.91 -11.42 9.26
N LEU A 14 -7.99 -10.74 8.14
CA LEU A 14 -8.01 -11.35 6.81
C LEU A 14 -6.58 -11.65 6.37
N ILE A 15 -6.03 -12.77 6.85
CA ILE A 15 -4.66 -13.22 6.56
C ILE A 15 -4.35 -13.27 5.05
N GLY A 16 -5.33 -13.64 4.22
CA GLY A 16 -5.18 -13.64 2.77
C GLY A 16 -4.87 -12.25 2.22
N VAL A 17 -5.57 -11.21 2.69
CA VAL A 17 -5.34 -9.82 2.24
C VAL A 17 -3.97 -9.34 2.66
N ASP A 18 -3.50 -9.71 3.86
CA ASP A 18 -2.16 -9.36 4.33
C ASP A 18 -1.06 -10.06 3.51
N LEU A 19 -1.26 -11.34 3.12
CA LEU A 19 -0.33 -12.08 2.26
C LEU A 19 -0.24 -11.46 0.87
N PHE A 20 -1.40 -11.21 0.24
CA PHE A 20 -1.46 -10.59 -1.09
C PHE A 20 -0.87 -9.17 -1.08
N ARG A 21 -1.08 -8.41 0.00
CA ARG A 21 -0.44 -7.10 0.17
C ARG A 21 1.08 -7.21 0.27
N GLY A 22 1.60 -8.19 1.00
CA GLY A 22 3.04 -8.46 1.09
C GLY A 22 3.64 -8.81 -0.28
N LEU A 23 2.95 -9.65 -1.06
CA LEU A 23 3.35 -10.00 -2.41
C LEU A 23 3.38 -8.77 -3.33
N SER A 24 2.39 -7.89 -3.23
CA SER A 24 2.38 -6.66 -4.01
C SER A 24 3.46 -5.66 -3.62
N ILE A 25 3.83 -5.57 -2.33
CA ILE A 25 4.98 -4.76 -1.91
C ILE A 25 6.26 -5.28 -2.57
N PHE A 26 6.49 -6.59 -2.54
CA PHE A 26 7.67 -7.22 -3.14
C PHE A 26 7.76 -6.93 -4.65
N CYS A 27 6.64 -7.10 -5.33
CA CYS A 27 6.46 -6.75 -6.73
C CYS A 27 6.78 -5.27 -7.04
N VAL A 28 6.30 -4.33 -6.23
CA VAL A 28 6.58 -2.89 -6.42
C VAL A 28 8.08 -2.58 -6.24
N VAL A 29 8.73 -3.21 -5.25
CA VAL A 29 10.19 -3.07 -5.04
C VAL A 29 10.96 -3.63 -6.23
N LEU A 30 10.57 -4.79 -6.76
CA LEU A 30 11.16 -5.36 -7.98
C LEU A 30 11.03 -4.42 -9.17
N MET A 31 9.85 -3.83 -9.37
CA MET A 31 9.58 -2.91 -10.48
C MET A 31 10.47 -1.65 -10.41
N HIS A 32 10.68 -1.09 -9.22
CA HIS A 32 11.56 0.07 -9.05
C HIS A 32 13.05 -0.26 -8.99
N SER A 33 13.42 -1.53 -8.81
CA SER A 33 14.83 -1.95 -8.88
C SER A 33 15.39 -1.86 -10.31
N ASP A 34 14.52 -1.79 -11.32
CA ASP A 34 14.89 -1.68 -12.73
C ASP A 34 15.32 -0.27 -13.16
N GLU A 35 14.83 0.79 -12.52
CA GLU A 35 15.08 2.18 -12.94
C GLU A 35 16.59 2.58 -12.96
N GLY A 36 17.47 1.75 -12.39
CA GLY A 36 18.93 1.92 -12.44
C GLY A 36 19.67 1.09 -13.51
N MET A 37 19.03 0.12 -14.17
CA MET A 37 19.70 -0.79 -15.12
C MET A 37 19.54 -0.33 -16.57
N LYS A 38 20.61 0.23 -17.15
CA LYS A 38 20.64 0.70 -18.55
C LYS A 38 20.61 -0.40 -19.63
N SER A 39 20.56 -1.68 -19.24
CA SER A 39 20.60 -2.82 -20.16
C SER A 39 19.55 -3.85 -19.75
N THR A 40 18.29 -3.55 -20.02
CA THR A 40 17.20 -4.50 -19.76
C THR A 40 17.16 -5.52 -20.89
N THR A 41 17.51 -6.76 -20.57
CA THR A 41 17.30 -7.92 -21.47
C THR A 41 15.80 -8.12 -21.69
N SER A 42 15.36 -8.56 -22.88
CA SER A 42 13.93 -8.70 -23.24
C SER A 42 13.10 -9.46 -22.21
N PHE A 43 13.69 -10.45 -21.52
CA PHE A 43 13.05 -11.23 -20.46
C PHE A 43 12.72 -10.40 -19.20
N TRP A 44 13.52 -9.38 -18.90
CA TRP A 44 13.30 -8.53 -17.74
C TRP A 44 12.09 -7.61 -17.93
N LEU A 45 11.88 -7.12 -19.16
CA LEU A 45 10.71 -6.32 -19.52
C LEU A 45 9.40 -7.12 -19.35
N GLU A 46 9.38 -8.40 -19.73
CA GLU A 46 8.21 -9.27 -19.50
C GLU A 46 7.89 -9.46 -18.02
N ILE A 47 8.91 -9.55 -17.16
CA ILE A 47 8.73 -9.61 -15.70
C ILE A 47 8.14 -8.31 -15.17
N ILE A 48 8.63 -7.16 -15.63
CA ILE A 48 8.12 -5.84 -15.24
C ILE A 48 6.65 -5.70 -15.64
N ASP A 49 6.29 -6.05 -16.87
CA ASP A 49 4.90 -6.01 -17.37
C ASP A 49 3.98 -6.94 -16.59
N PHE A 50 4.45 -8.16 -16.26
CA PHE A 50 3.69 -9.09 -15.42
C PHE A 50 3.45 -8.53 -14.01
N VAL A 51 4.37 -7.72 -13.50
CA VAL A 51 4.34 -7.18 -12.14
C VAL A 51 3.65 -5.80 -12.07
N ALA A 52 3.40 -5.15 -13.19
CA ALA A 52 2.76 -3.83 -13.27
C ALA A 52 1.38 -3.76 -12.59
N PHE A 53 0.62 -4.87 -12.53
CA PHE A 53 -0.67 -4.93 -11.82
C PHE A 53 -0.53 -4.80 -10.30
N ALA A 54 0.67 -5.01 -9.74
CA ALA A 54 0.88 -5.02 -8.31
C ALA A 54 0.71 -3.63 -7.68
N VAL A 55 0.96 -2.55 -8.41
CA VAL A 55 0.78 -1.17 -7.93
C VAL A 55 -0.69 -0.87 -7.60
N PRO A 56 -1.66 -1.00 -8.55
CA PRO A 56 -3.07 -0.75 -8.25
C PRO A 56 -3.60 -1.72 -7.18
N PHE A 57 -3.11 -2.96 -7.15
CA PHE A 57 -3.50 -3.94 -6.15
C PHE A 57 -2.95 -3.59 -4.74
N PHE A 58 -1.71 -3.12 -4.64
CA PHE A 58 -1.11 -2.65 -3.38
C PHE A 58 -1.90 -1.49 -2.77
N ILE A 59 -2.31 -0.54 -3.61
CA ILE A 59 -3.14 0.59 -3.19
C ILE A 59 -4.52 0.09 -2.74
N ALA A 60 -5.17 -0.77 -3.53
CA ALA A 60 -6.49 -1.32 -3.21
C ALA A 60 -6.49 -2.09 -1.87
N THR A 61 -5.52 -2.97 -1.64
CA THR A 61 -5.42 -3.74 -0.38
C THR A 61 -5.06 -2.88 0.82
N SER A 62 -4.15 -1.91 0.66
CA SER A 62 -3.80 -0.96 1.72
C SER A 62 -4.99 -0.07 2.11
N PHE A 63 -5.81 0.34 1.13
CA PHE A 63 -7.01 1.14 1.38
C PHE A 63 -8.14 0.28 1.96
N TYR A 64 -8.37 -0.92 1.44
CA TYR A 64 -9.37 -1.86 1.95
C TYR A 64 -9.16 -2.19 3.42
N LEU A 65 -7.92 -2.54 3.82
CA LEU A 65 -7.57 -2.76 5.22
C LEU A 65 -7.73 -1.50 6.07
N SER A 66 -7.43 -0.33 5.51
CA SER A 66 -7.62 0.95 6.21
C SER A 66 -9.09 1.27 6.45
N VAL A 67 -9.97 0.96 5.48
CA VAL A 67 -11.43 1.17 5.55
C VAL A 67 -12.11 0.10 6.43
N ASP A 68 -11.65 -1.14 6.44
CA ASP A 68 -12.16 -2.16 7.36
C ASP A 68 -11.81 -1.81 8.83
N LYS A 69 -10.59 -1.31 9.06
CA LYS A 69 -10.17 -0.80 10.37
C LYS A 69 -10.96 0.46 10.81
N LEU A 70 -11.45 1.23 9.84
CA LEU A 70 -12.33 2.39 10.03
C LEU A 70 -13.73 1.96 10.46
N LYS A 71 -14.34 0.99 9.75
CA LYS A 71 -15.71 0.50 10.05
C LYS A 71 -15.84 -0.13 11.43
N SER A 72 -14.74 -0.67 11.94
CA SER A 72 -14.68 -1.40 13.21
C SER A 72 -14.36 -0.51 14.42
N ASN A 73 -13.82 0.70 14.22
CA ASN A 73 -13.57 1.67 15.28
C ASN A 73 -14.61 2.80 15.20
N LEU A 74 -15.48 2.91 16.20
CA LEU A 74 -16.49 3.98 16.35
C LEU A 74 -15.89 5.38 16.62
N LYS A 75 -14.57 5.56 16.47
CA LYS A 75 -13.87 6.84 16.67
C LYS A 75 -13.59 7.48 15.30
N PRO A 76 -13.65 8.82 15.18
CA PRO A 76 -13.25 9.51 13.97
C PRO A 76 -11.78 9.17 13.68
N TYR A 77 -11.55 8.41 12.64
CA TYR A 77 -10.21 8.00 12.24
C TYR A 77 -9.67 9.08 11.29
N PRO A 78 -8.56 9.74 11.61
CA PRO A 78 -8.01 10.79 10.78
C PRO A 78 -7.31 10.17 9.56
N LEU A 79 -8.10 9.82 8.53
CA LEU A 79 -7.59 9.38 7.23
C LEU A 79 -6.73 10.47 6.59
N GLN A 80 -7.09 11.74 6.80
CA GLN A 80 -6.40 12.90 6.25
C GLN A 80 -4.95 13.03 6.74
N ASP A 81 -4.69 12.81 8.03
CA ASP A 81 -3.34 12.89 8.58
C ASP A 81 -2.43 11.79 8.06
N ARG A 82 -2.98 10.58 7.86
CA ARG A 82 -2.22 9.47 7.30
C ARG A 82 -1.96 9.65 5.81
N LEU A 83 -2.95 10.15 5.06
CA LEU A 83 -2.77 10.48 3.65
C LEU A 83 -1.73 11.59 3.49
N LYS A 84 -1.79 12.66 4.29
CA LYS A 84 -0.78 13.72 4.31
C LYS A 84 0.61 13.16 4.56
N ARG A 85 0.77 12.30 5.57
CA ARG A 85 2.04 11.67 5.89
C ARG A 85 2.61 10.80 4.76
N LEU A 86 1.76 10.21 3.92
CA LEU A 86 2.19 9.46 2.74
C LEU A 86 2.45 10.37 1.52
N PHE A 87 1.66 11.42 1.35
CA PHE A 87 1.81 12.41 0.28
C PHE A 87 3.05 13.29 0.46
N THR A 88 3.46 13.63 1.69
CA THR A 88 4.64 14.47 1.94
C THR A 88 5.92 13.91 1.31
N PRO A 89 6.36 12.68 1.59
CA PRO A 89 7.57 12.14 0.95
C PRO A 89 7.40 12.00 -0.56
N TYR A 90 6.19 11.66 -1.03
CA TYR A 90 5.92 11.46 -2.45
C TYR A 90 6.00 12.76 -3.25
N ILE A 91 5.41 13.85 -2.74
CA ILE A 91 5.51 15.18 -3.34
C ILE A 91 6.95 15.65 -3.33
N PHE A 92 7.67 15.46 -2.22
CA PHE A 92 9.08 15.88 -2.12
C PHE A 92 9.96 15.16 -3.16
N TRP A 93 9.78 13.85 -3.31
CA TRP A 93 10.48 13.05 -4.31
C TRP A 93 10.05 13.42 -5.74
N SER A 94 8.76 13.66 -5.97
CA SER A 94 8.23 14.06 -7.27
C SER A 94 8.80 15.40 -7.72
N ILE A 95 8.91 16.37 -6.80
CA ILE A 95 9.54 17.66 -7.06
C ILE A 95 11.02 17.43 -7.44
N PHE A 96 11.76 16.66 -6.64
CA PHE A 96 13.17 16.37 -6.91
C PHE A 96 13.38 15.68 -8.26
N TYR A 97 12.53 14.71 -8.59
CA TYR A 97 12.56 14.00 -9.87
C TYR A 97 12.24 14.91 -11.06
N LEU A 98 11.23 15.77 -10.94
CA LEU A 98 10.92 16.75 -11.98
C LEU A 98 12.09 17.71 -12.22
N PHE A 99 12.78 18.17 -11.18
CA PHE A 99 13.98 19.00 -11.31
C PHE A 99 15.20 18.25 -11.86
N TYR A 100 15.33 16.96 -11.59
CA TYR A 100 16.42 16.14 -12.16
C TYR A 100 16.21 15.81 -13.64
N LYS A 101 14.95 15.66 -14.06
CA LYS A 101 14.59 15.29 -15.44
C LYS A 101 14.41 16.49 -16.37
N ALA A 102 14.17 17.70 -15.83
CA ALA A 102 14.11 18.96 -16.56
C ALA A 102 15.52 19.46 -16.92
#